data_AF-A0A2W5XKR9-F1
#
_entry.id   AF-A0A2W5XKR9-F1
#
_cell.length_a   1.000
_cell.length_b   1.000
_cell.length_c   1.000
_cell.angle_alpha   90.00
_cell.angle_beta   90.00
_cell.angle_gamma   90.00
#
_symmetry.space_group_name_H-M   'P 1'
#
loop_
_entity.id
_entity.type
_entity.pdbx_description
1 polymer ?
#
loop_
_entity_poly.entity_id
_entity_poly.type
_entity_poly.pdbx_seq_one_letter_code
_entity_poly.pdbx_strand_id
1 'polypeptide(L)'
;MLFAICACLILTSLLPASQSVARIGLPGIPGLPGGGGDQLFKGAVVSALRKTLHDEAPILASTDLFPTVDALPGAAFRPGGDARAIFRHIASSRDGTVALAPGDYQIAVATFCMKARAHSPNGNTFRLARLQGKSADIITALNSRAVGSGIPQSDIQTLSWDLQAGMKYEEIPARTRGVLDRLIPEFKPRLTQSYYERVQSTWAHLSSTVPGLPSLDASLSRMGDVGNTILTLKHTRDELLADSNNFNALSSALAPPTARQNSTGTPWSQTGNGVYERLLNEGTFMGPGTLQIRVAGNPSAGQATRSVHITDLVGNPDADVQPLSQSPSGQIPTQTAPSNNDPGHHHVSVPCPGSKENAVTIISGAAVENGLDNLRNSGPCALGIQALDKNGKPLPAPDNSHNSSMALQPGQTIGHYKPPPGTAKIIVACFSTCGGTGSVDFDVPLPNS
;
A
#
# COMPACT_ATOMS: atom_id res chain seq x y z
N MET A 1 -46.46 -9.17 37.13
CA MET A 1 -45.02 -8.83 37.11
C MET A 1 -44.66 -8.60 35.65
N LEU A 2 -44.54 -7.32 35.26
CA LEU A 2 -44.28 -6.88 33.88
C LEU A 2 -42.82 -7.19 33.50
N PHE A 3 -42.59 -7.83 32.35
CA PHE A 3 -41.29 -7.79 31.68
C PHE A 3 -41.33 -6.68 30.61
N ALA A 4 -40.47 -5.68 30.80
CA ALA A 4 -40.31 -4.55 29.90
C ALA A 4 -39.35 -4.88 28.75
N ILE A 5 -39.79 -4.47 27.57
CA ILE A 5 -39.14 -4.57 26.26
C ILE A 5 -37.97 -3.58 26.20
N CYS A 6 -36.81 -4.01 25.71
CA CYS A 6 -35.76 -3.10 25.25
C CYS A 6 -35.40 -3.44 23.80
N ALA A 7 -36.05 -2.74 22.87
CA ALA A 7 -35.77 -2.81 21.44
C ALA A 7 -34.66 -1.80 21.11
N CYS A 8 -33.46 -2.31 20.84
CA CYS A 8 -32.36 -1.50 20.33
C CYS A 8 -32.50 -1.37 18.80
N LEU A 9 -32.87 -0.18 18.33
CA LEU A 9 -32.85 0.19 16.91
C LEU A 9 -31.40 0.36 16.45
N ILE A 10 -30.88 -0.62 15.72
CA ILE A 10 -29.62 -0.48 14.98
C ILE A 10 -29.94 0.19 13.64
N LEU A 11 -29.59 1.48 13.55
CA LEU A 11 -29.65 2.26 12.32
C LEU A 11 -28.46 1.86 11.43
N THR A 12 -28.68 0.92 10.51
CA THR A 12 -27.69 0.54 9.49
C THR A 12 -27.71 1.57 8.36
N SER A 13 -26.72 2.46 8.33
CA SER A 13 -26.46 3.34 7.19
C SER A 13 -25.85 2.51 6.04
N LEU A 14 -26.71 2.04 5.14
CA LEU A 14 -26.31 1.48 3.85
C LEU A 14 -25.85 2.62 2.93
N LEU A 15 -24.54 2.85 2.85
CA LEU A 15 -23.94 3.56 1.72
C LEU A 15 -23.57 2.51 0.65
N PRO A 16 -23.89 2.74 -0.63
CA PRO A 16 -23.55 1.79 -1.69
C PRO A 16 -22.03 1.74 -1.88
N ALA A 17 -21.50 0.52 -1.89
CA ALA A 17 -20.12 0.23 -2.25
C ALA A 17 -19.82 0.79 -3.65
N SER A 18 -18.75 1.57 -3.76
CA SER A 18 -18.26 2.10 -5.04
C SER A 18 -17.72 0.94 -5.87
N GLN A 19 -18.49 0.52 -6.87
CA GLN A 19 -18.09 -0.53 -7.78
C GLN A 19 -16.87 -0.11 -8.57
N SER A 20 -15.93 -1.05 -8.70
CA SER A 20 -14.89 -1.01 -9.71
C SER A 20 -15.53 -0.75 -11.09
N VAL A 21 -14.78 -0.13 -12.00
CA VAL A 21 -15.10 -0.18 -13.44
C VAL A 21 -14.95 -1.64 -13.89
N ALA A 22 -15.88 -2.49 -13.48
CA ALA A 22 -16.03 -3.85 -13.97
C ALA A 22 -16.42 -3.73 -15.44
N ARG A 23 -15.90 -4.63 -16.28
CA ARG A 23 -16.29 -4.75 -17.67
C ARG A 23 -17.81 -4.88 -17.77
N ILE A 24 -18.47 -3.81 -18.20
CA ILE A 24 -19.87 -3.85 -18.62
C ILE A 24 -19.87 -4.57 -19.98
N GLY A 25 -20.26 -5.85 -19.97
CA GLY A 25 -20.59 -6.58 -21.19
C GLY A 25 -21.74 -5.87 -21.91
N LEU A 26 -21.58 -5.59 -23.19
CA LEU A 26 -22.59 -4.99 -24.05
C LEU A 26 -23.64 -6.05 -24.43
N PRO A 27 -24.92 -5.94 -24.02
CA PRO A 27 -26.01 -6.58 -24.74
C PRO A 27 -26.36 -5.70 -25.94
N GLY A 28 -26.30 -6.24 -27.15
CA GLY A 28 -26.93 -5.62 -28.31
C GLY A 28 -28.43 -5.54 -28.08
N ILE A 29 -29.04 -4.36 -28.31
CA ILE A 29 -30.48 -4.17 -28.28
C ILE A 29 -30.96 -3.88 -29.71
N PRO A 30 -31.54 -4.86 -30.42
CA PRO A 30 -32.30 -4.61 -31.64
C PRO A 30 -33.71 -4.11 -31.29
N GLY A 31 -34.09 -2.96 -31.86
CA GLY A 31 -35.47 -2.49 -31.92
C GLY A 31 -35.92 -1.58 -30.77
N LEU A 32 -35.77 -0.27 -30.92
CA LEU A 32 -36.52 0.72 -30.15
C LEU A 32 -37.12 1.79 -31.08
N PRO A 33 -38.45 1.93 -31.15
CA PRO A 33 -39.13 3.03 -31.82
C PRO A 33 -39.21 4.27 -30.91
N GLY A 34 -38.85 5.45 -31.46
CA GLY A 34 -39.38 6.75 -31.08
C GLY A 34 -39.26 7.22 -29.62
N GLY A 35 -38.05 7.53 -29.15
CA GLY A 35 -37.81 8.30 -27.93
C GLY A 35 -36.90 9.49 -28.24
N GLY A 36 -37.32 10.71 -27.85
CA GLY A 36 -36.73 11.99 -28.28
C GLY A 36 -35.21 12.11 -28.12
N GLY A 37 -34.60 12.94 -28.97
CA GLY A 37 -33.14 13.08 -29.14
C GLY A 37 -32.33 13.11 -27.83
N ASP A 38 -32.91 13.63 -26.75
CA ASP A 38 -32.35 13.63 -25.39
C ASP A 38 -31.80 12.28 -24.91
N GLN A 39 -32.40 11.14 -25.27
CA GLN A 39 -31.90 9.81 -24.84
C GLN A 39 -30.72 9.31 -25.68
N LEU A 40 -30.75 9.54 -27.00
CA LEU A 40 -29.66 9.17 -27.91
C LEU A 40 -28.40 10.03 -27.64
N PHE A 41 -28.57 11.33 -27.38
CA PHE A 41 -27.45 12.22 -27.07
C PHE A 41 -26.77 11.90 -25.73
N LYS A 42 -27.56 11.48 -24.72
CA LYS A 42 -27.01 10.99 -23.43
C LYS A 42 -26.12 9.77 -23.61
N GLY A 43 -26.49 8.84 -24.52
CA GLY A 43 -25.70 7.65 -24.81
C GLY A 43 -24.31 7.97 -25.37
N ALA A 44 -24.24 8.88 -26.35
CA ALA A 44 -22.97 9.26 -26.99
C ALA A 44 -22.01 9.98 -26.03
N VAL A 45 -22.51 10.95 -25.25
CA VAL A 45 -21.72 11.71 -24.27
C VAL A 45 -21.16 10.78 -23.18
N VAL A 46 -22.02 9.92 -22.61
CA VAL A 46 -21.60 8.95 -21.58
C VAL A 46 -20.57 7.96 -22.14
N SER A 47 -20.74 7.52 -23.39
CA SER A 47 -19.79 6.62 -24.05
C SER A 47 -18.41 7.27 -24.24
N ALA A 48 -18.37 8.52 -24.71
CA ALA A 48 -17.12 9.27 -24.89
C ALA A 48 -16.37 9.51 -23.57
N LEU A 49 -17.10 9.86 -22.51
CA LEU A 49 -16.54 9.98 -21.17
C LEU A 49 -16.05 8.65 -20.62
N ARG A 50 -16.82 7.57 -20.78
CA ARG A 50 -16.39 6.21 -20.38
C ARG A 50 -15.10 5.81 -21.08
N LYS A 51 -14.99 6.08 -22.38
CA LYS A 51 -13.76 5.85 -23.14
C LYS A 51 -12.59 6.67 -22.60
N THR A 52 -12.81 7.95 -22.30
CA THR A 52 -11.79 8.81 -21.68
C THR A 52 -11.35 8.27 -20.33
N LEU A 53 -12.30 7.89 -19.46
CA LEU A 53 -12.00 7.34 -18.15
C LEU A 53 -11.20 6.04 -18.25
N HIS A 54 -11.51 5.17 -19.22
CA HIS A 54 -10.76 3.94 -19.42
C HIS A 54 -9.34 4.21 -19.98
N ASP A 55 -9.24 4.98 -21.07
CA ASP A 55 -8.00 5.14 -21.81
C ASP A 55 -7.00 6.05 -21.11
N GLU A 56 -7.49 7.00 -20.31
CA GLU A 56 -6.67 7.97 -19.58
C GLU A 56 -6.42 7.56 -18.11
N ALA A 57 -6.99 6.44 -17.65
CA ALA A 57 -6.77 5.96 -16.28
C ALA A 57 -5.27 5.79 -15.97
N PRO A 58 -4.76 6.45 -14.91
CA PRO A 58 -3.37 6.29 -14.49
C PRO A 58 -3.05 4.85 -14.11
N ILE A 59 -3.94 4.22 -13.34
CA ILE A 59 -3.89 2.80 -12.99
C ILE A 59 -5.25 2.16 -13.26
N LEU A 60 -5.24 0.96 -13.83
CA LEU A 60 -6.42 0.14 -14.08
C LEU A 60 -6.43 -1.07 -13.14
N ALA A 61 -7.63 -1.47 -12.71
CA ALA A 61 -7.80 -2.75 -12.03
C ALA A 61 -7.46 -3.88 -13.01
N SER A 62 -6.42 -4.65 -12.70
CA SER A 62 -5.92 -5.67 -13.60
C SER A 62 -6.85 -6.88 -13.61
N THR A 63 -7.58 -7.08 -14.71
CA THR A 63 -8.39 -8.30 -14.92
C THR A 63 -7.59 -9.45 -15.53
N ASP A 64 -6.36 -9.18 -15.96
CA ASP A 64 -5.46 -10.15 -16.57
C ASP A 64 -4.62 -10.82 -15.49
N LEU A 65 -5.29 -11.64 -14.69
CA LEU A 65 -4.68 -12.38 -13.60
C LEU A 65 -3.79 -13.49 -14.16
N PHE A 66 -2.60 -13.64 -13.61
CA PHE A 66 -1.76 -14.79 -13.94
C PHE A 66 -2.46 -16.10 -13.57
N PRO A 67 -2.26 -17.17 -14.35
CA PRO A 67 -2.78 -18.48 -14.00
C PRO A 67 -2.14 -18.97 -12.70
N THR A 68 -2.94 -19.58 -11.83
CA THR A 68 -2.46 -20.17 -10.58
C THR A 68 -2.15 -21.65 -10.77
N VAL A 69 -1.29 -22.21 -9.92
CA VAL A 69 -1.01 -23.65 -9.88
C VAL A 69 -1.43 -24.25 -8.54
N ASP A 70 -2.04 -25.43 -8.58
CA ASP A 70 -2.47 -26.15 -7.37
C ASP A 70 -1.28 -26.69 -6.58
N ALA A 71 -0.20 -27.05 -7.29
CA ALA A 71 1.04 -27.51 -6.71
C ALA A 71 2.23 -26.82 -7.37
N LEU A 72 3.15 -26.32 -6.55
CA LEU A 72 4.37 -25.68 -7.02
C LEU A 72 5.31 -26.75 -7.64
N PRO A 73 5.75 -26.62 -8.90
CA PRO A 73 6.56 -27.66 -9.55
C PRO A 73 7.91 -27.89 -8.86
N GLY A 74 8.33 -29.15 -8.77
CA GLY A 74 9.60 -29.57 -8.16
C GLY A 74 9.47 -29.93 -6.68
N ALA A 75 10.56 -29.76 -5.92
CA ALA A 75 10.58 -30.05 -4.48
C ALA A 75 9.81 -28.99 -3.66
N ALA A 76 9.60 -29.22 -2.37
CA ALA A 76 9.02 -28.21 -1.48
C ALA A 76 9.80 -26.89 -1.53
N PHE A 77 9.10 -25.75 -1.39
CA PHE A 77 9.73 -24.42 -1.40
C PHE A 77 10.75 -24.27 -0.27
N ARG A 78 12.00 -24.00 -0.62
CA ARG A 78 13.13 -23.87 0.32
C ARG A 78 13.96 -22.65 -0.08
N PRO A 79 13.67 -21.46 0.47
CA PRO A 79 14.37 -20.25 0.07
C PRO A 79 15.87 -20.39 0.33
N GLY A 80 16.67 -20.18 -0.71
CA GLY A 80 18.14 -20.31 -0.66
C GLY A 80 18.87 -19.49 -1.73
N GLY A 81 18.14 -18.84 -2.65
CA GLY A 81 18.71 -17.94 -3.64
C GLY A 81 19.26 -16.64 -3.04
N ASP A 82 20.23 -16.02 -3.72
CA ASP A 82 20.86 -14.76 -3.27
C ASP A 82 19.90 -13.57 -3.47
N ALA A 83 19.07 -13.28 -2.45
CA ALA A 83 18.20 -12.10 -2.44
C ALA A 83 18.94 -10.78 -2.67
N ARG A 84 20.25 -10.71 -2.37
CA ARG A 84 21.08 -9.51 -2.64
C ARG A 84 21.21 -9.21 -4.12
N ALA A 85 21.19 -10.24 -4.98
CA ALA A 85 21.18 -10.05 -6.43
C ALA A 85 19.92 -9.31 -6.88
N ILE A 86 18.76 -9.65 -6.30
CA ILE A 86 17.50 -8.95 -6.59
C ILE A 86 17.63 -7.47 -6.27
N PHE A 87 18.07 -7.12 -5.05
CA PHE A 87 18.19 -5.73 -4.62
C PHE A 87 19.17 -4.91 -5.49
N ARG A 88 20.30 -5.49 -5.90
CA ARG A 88 21.27 -4.82 -6.78
C ARG A 88 20.69 -4.51 -8.16
N HIS A 89 19.93 -5.44 -8.73
CA HIS A 89 19.41 -5.28 -10.09
C HIS A 89 18.14 -4.43 -10.14
N ILE A 90 17.21 -4.64 -9.19
CA ILE A 90 15.91 -3.99 -9.22
C ILE A 90 16.00 -2.47 -9.08
N ALA A 91 16.95 -1.96 -8.28
CA ALA A 91 17.15 -0.51 -8.10
C ALA A 91 17.51 0.22 -9.40
N SER A 92 18.10 -0.49 -10.37
CA SER A 92 18.42 0.02 -11.71
C SER A 92 17.39 -0.37 -12.78
N SER A 93 16.40 -1.19 -12.43
CA SER A 93 15.41 -1.70 -13.36
C SER A 93 14.48 -0.57 -13.83
N ARG A 94 14.12 -0.62 -15.11
CA ARG A 94 13.16 0.32 -15.72
C ARG A 94 11.77 -0.29 -15.85
N ASP A 95 11.70 -1.61 -15.95
CA ASP A 95 10.47 -2.37 -16.18
C ASP A 95 10.08 -3.21 -14.97
N GLY A 96 10.81 -3.10 -13.86
CA GLY A 96 10.52 -3.83 -12.63
C GLY A 96 10.94 -5.30 -12.65
N THR A 97 11.74 -5.70 -13.65
CA THR A 97 12.22 -7.08 -13.79
C THR A 97 13.67 -7.27 -13.33
N VAL A 98 14.00 -8.51 -12.98
CA VAL A 98 15.36 -8.97 -12.68
C VAL A 98 15.62 -10.33 -13.33
N ALA A 99 16.88 -10.61 -13.68
CA ALA A 99 17.29 -11.90 -14.20
C ALA A 99 17.74 -12.82 -13.04
N LEU A 100 17.07 -13.96 -12.84
CA LEU A 100 17.36 -14.90 -11.76
C LEU A 100 17.69 -16.29 -12.29
N ALA A 101 18.70 -16.93 -11.69
CA ALA A 101 19.02 -18.33 -11.95
C ALA A 101 17.93 -19.25 -11.34
N PRO A 102 17.84 -20.53 -11.78
CA PRO A 102 16.96 -21.50 -11.13
C PRO A 102 17.18 -21.57 -9.61
N GLY A 103 16.08 -21.57 -8.85
CA GLY A 103 16.13 -21.57 -7.38
C GLY A 103 14.87 -20.98 -6.74
N ASP A 104 14.84 -21.05 -5.41
CA ASP A 104 13.79 -20.50 -4.57
C ASP A 104 14.31 -19.24 -3.85
N TYR A 105 13.61 -18.12 -4.03
CA TYR A 105 13.97 -16.83 -3.48
C TYR A 105 12.83 -16.32 -2.60
N GLN A 106 13.19 -15.72 -1.48
CA GLN A 106 12.26 -15.03 -0.59
C GLN A 106 12.80 -13.62 -0.36
N ILE A 107 11.99 -12.61 -0.63
CA ILE A 107 12.36 -11.22 -0.40
C ILE A 107 11.31 -10.50 0.42
N ALA A 108 11.81 -9.63 1.29
CA ALA A 108 11.02 -8.61 1.92
C ALA A 108 10.45 -7.63 0.92
N VAL A 109 9.20 -7.23 1.13
CA VAL A 109 8.65 -6.10 0.39
C VAL A 109 7.90 -5.13 1.29
N ALA A 110 8.05 -3.85 0.99
CA ALA A 110 7.13 -2.79 1.37
C ALA A 110 5.93 -2.85 0.43
N THR A 111 4.72 -2.93 0.98
CA THR A 111 3.49 -2.94 0.19
C THR A 111 2.89 -1.53 0.08
N PHE A 112 2.34 -1.22 -1.09
CA PHE A 112 1.70 0.06 -1.37
C PHE A 112 0.28 -0.14 -1.88
N CYS A 113 -0.63 0.70 -1.39
CA CYS A 113 -2.00 0.76 -1.87
C CYS A 113 -2.04 1.19 -3.35
N MET A 114 -2.80 0.43 -4.16
CA MET A 114 -3.05 0.72 -5.58
C MET A 114 -4.51 1.05 -5.92
N LYS A 115 -5.34 1.36 -4.91
CA LYS A 115 -6.72 1.83 -5.11
C LYS A 115 -7.10 2.78 -3.99
N ALA A 116 -7.23 4.07 -4.31
CA ALA A 116 -7.77 5.05 -3.38
C ALA A 116 -9.21 4.68 -2.96
N ARG A 117 -9.53 4.92 -1.69
CA ARG A 117 -10.84 4.66 -1.05
C ARG A 117 -11.30 3.20 -1.12
N ALA A 118 -10.36 2.27 -1.20
CA ALA A 118 -10.64 0.86 -0.99
C ALA A 118 -10.17 0.44 0.39
N HIS A 119 -10.85 -0.55 0.95
CA HIS A 119 -10.42 -1.17 2.19
C HIS A 119 -9.10 -1.87 1.97
N SER A 120 -8.16 -1.61 2.88
CA SER A 120 -6.93 -2.36 2.89
C SER A 120 -7.23 -3.86 2.94
N PRO A 121 -6.48 -4.70 2.21
CA PRO A 121 -6.66 -6.13 2.28
C PRO A 121 -6.47 -6.64 3.72
N ASN A 122 -7.38 -7.51 4.15
CA ASN A 122 -7.31 -8.30 5.37
C ASN A 122 -7.11 -9.80 4.99
N GLY A 123 -6.00 -10.43 5.42
CA GLY A 123 -5.78 -11.87 5.27
C GLY A 123 -5.88 -12.45 3.85
N ASN A 124 -5.66 -11.63 2.83
CA ASN A 124 -6.08 -11.99 1.48
C ASN A 124 -5.19 -13.03 0.82
N THR A 125 -5.85 -13.88 0.03
CA THR A 125 -5.21 -14.67 -1.01
C THR A 125 -5.03 -13.79 -2.25
N PHE A 126 -3.82 -13.29 -2.47
CA PHE A 126 -3.53 -12.46 -3.63
C PHE A 126 -3.32 -13.30 -4.88
N ARG A 127 -4.08 -13.02 -5.93
CA ARG A 127 -3.70 -13.45 -7.28
C ARG A 127 -2.84 -12.36 -7.89
N LEU A 128 -1.71 -12.74 -8.47
CA LEU A 128 -0.83 -11.76 -9.07
C LEU A 128 -1.34 -11.36 -10.45
N ALA A 129 -1.12 -10.10 -10.80
CA ALA A 129 -1.37 -9.56 -12.12
C ALA A 129 -0.31 -8.50 -12.44
N ARG A 130 -0.27 -8.06 -13.70
CA ARG A 130 0.53 -6.89 -14.11
C ARG A 130 -0.16 -5.60 -13.71
N LEU A 131 0.61 -4.59 -13.32
CA LEU A 131 0.13 -3.20 -13.30
C LEU A 131 -0.28 -2.78 -14.72
N GLN A 132 -1.41 -2.08 -14.82
CA GLN A 132 -1.99 -1.59 -16.07
C GLN A 132 -2.41 -0.13 -15.92
N GLY A 133 -2.56 0.59 -17.03
CA GLY A 133 -2.89 2.02 -17.07
C GLY A 133 -1.74 2.91 -17.53
N LYS A 134 -2.01 4.20 -17.73
CA LYS A 134 -1.05 5.16 -18.31
C LYS A 134 0.16 5.48 -17.43
N SER A 135 0.08 5.20 -16.14
CA SER A 135 1.14 5.46 -15.16
C SER A 135 1.73 4.16 -14.58
N ALA A 136 1.36 2.99 -15.11
CA ALA A 136 1.83 1.70 -14.60
C ALA A 136 3.36 1.58 -14.60
N ASP A 137 4.02 2.08 -15.65
CA ASP A 137 5.48 2.10 -15.76
C ASP A 137 6.13 3.14 -14.83
N ILE A 138 5.46 4.27 -14.57
CA ILE A 138 5.91 5.27 -13.60
C ILE A 138 5.90 4.67 -12.17
N ILE A 139 4.80 4.00 -11.79
CA ILE A 139 4.68 3.33 -10.49
C ILE A 139 5.70 2.18 -10.38
N THR A 140 5.88 1.41 -11.44
CA THR A 140 6.89 0.34 -11.51
C THR A 140 8.29 0.90 -11.24
N ALA A 141 8.66 2.00 -11.89
CA ALA A 141 9.95 2.66 -11.71
C ALA A 141 10.09 3.27 -10.29
N LEU A 142 9.03 3.86 -9.76
CA LEU A 142 8.99 4.37 -8.38
C LEU A 142 9.28 3.24 -7.38
N ASN A 143 8.56 2.12 -7.49
CA ASN A 143 8.73 0.96 -6.63
C ASN A 143 10.14 0.35 -6.78
N SER A 144 10.66 0.22 -8.00
CA SER A 144 12.03 -0.25 -8.25
C SER A 144 13.09 0.61 -7.56
N ARG A 145 12.95 1.94 -7.63
CA ARG A 145 13.97 2.88 -7.14
C ARG A 145 13.78 3.32 -5.70
N ALA A 146 12.63 3.03 -5.10
CA ALA A 146 12.41 3.19 -3.67
C ALA A 146 13.33 2.25 -2.85
N VAL A 147 13.69 1.10 -3.41
CA VAL A 147 14.59 0.10 -2.82
C VAL A 147 15.91 0.75 -2.38
N GLY A 148 16.18 0.75 -1.07
CA GLY A 148 17.42 1.29 -0.51
C GLY A 148 17.57 2.82 -0.60
N SER A 149 16.53 3.56 -1.02
CA SER A 149 16.60 5.01 -1.18
C SER A 149 16.69 5.80 0.15
N GLY A 150 16.32 5.15 1.26
CA GLY A 150 16.18 5.78 2.58
C GLY A 150 14.99 6.75 2.68
N ILE A 151 14.15 6.84 1.64
CA ILE A 151 12.95 7.67 1.67
C ILE A 151 11.88 6.97 2.51
N PRO A 152 11.20 7.68 3.44
CA PRO A 152 10.12 7.09 4.22
C PRO A 152 9.04 6.48 3.34
N GLN A 153 8.56 5.29 3.72
CA GLN A 153 7.50 4.59 2.97
C GLN A 153 6.21 5.43 2.85
N SER A 154 5.89 6.26 3.85
CA SER A 154 4.79 7.22 3.80
C SER A 154 4.90 8.17 2.61
N ASP A 155 6.11 8.64 2.30
CA ASP A 155 6.34 9.64 1.27
C ASP A 155 6.28 8.98 -0.12
N ILE A 156 6.75 7.73 -0.23
CA ILE A 156 6.56 6.90 -1.43
C ILE A 156 5.07 6.59 -1.64
N GLN A 157 4.32 6.26 -0.58
CA GLN A 157 2.89 5.99 -0.65
C GLN A 157 2.09 7.23 -1.05
N THR A 158 2.41 8.41 -0.51
CA THR A 158 1.77 9.68 -0.91
C THR A 158 2.05 9.97 -2.38
N LEU A 159 3.29 9.84 -2.85
CA LEU A 159 3.60 9.98 -4.29
C LEU A 159 2.83 8.97 -5.14
N SER A 160 2.74 7.72 -4.68
CA SER A 160 1.97 6.68 -5.36
C SER A 160 0.49 7.06 -5.50
N TRP A 161 -0.12 7.64 -4.46
CA TRP A 161 -1.50 8.13 -4.54
C TRP A 161 -1.65 9.33 -5.49
N ASP A 162 -0.72 10.28 -5.47
CA ASP A 162 -0.72 11.42 -6.40
C ASP A 162 -0.67 10.93 -7.87
N LEU A 163 0.21 9.95 -8.16
CA LEU A 163 0.33 9.36 -9.48
C LEU A 163 -0.91 8.53 -9.87
N GLN A 164 -1.53 7.83 -8.94
CA GLN A 164 -2.79 7.09 -9.15
C GLN A 164 -3.99 8.01 -9.42
N ALA A 165 -4.05 9.16 -8.74
CA ALA A 165 -5.04 10.19 -9.00
C ALA A 165 -4.79 10.93 -10.33
N GLY A 166 -3.64 10.69 -10.95
CA GLY A 166 -3.23 11.31 -12.21
C GLY A 166 -2.97 12.79 -12.04
N MET A 167 -2.36 13.19 -10.91
CA MET A 167 -1.95 14.56 -10.65
C MET A 167 -0.92 15.03 -11.69
N LYS A 168 -1.04 16.27 -12.14
CA LYS A 168 0.06 16.91 -12.90
C LYS A 168 1.15 17.37 -11.93
N TYR A 169 2.37 17.52 -12.42
CA TYR A 169 3.55 17.85 -11.63
C TYR A 169 3.34 19.08 -10.74
N GLU A 170 2.71 20.13 -11.27
CA GLU A 170 2.48 21.39 -10.54
C GLU A 170 1.48 21.25 -9.38
N GLU A 171 0.62 20.22 -9.43
CA GLU A 171 -0.34 19.92 -8.36
C GLU A 171 0.29 19.04 -7.26
N ILE A 172 1.38 18.33 -7.57
CA ILE A 172 2.07 17.49 -6.59
C ILE A 172 2.72 18.40 -5.53
N PRO A 173 2.55 18.12 -4.23
CA PRO A 173 3.12 18.93 -3.14
C PRO A 173 4.64 18.99 -3.22
N ALA A 174 5.24 20.08 -2.73
CA ALA A 174 6.70 20.27 -2.84
C ALA A 174 7.52 19.12 -2.22
N ARG A 175 7.10 18.59 -1.06
CA ARG A 175 7.74 17.44 -0.41
C ARG A 175 7.71 16.20 -1.32
N THR A 176 6.54 15.88 -1.85
CA THR A 176 6.31 14.71 -2.71
C THR A 176 6.94 14.86 -4.10
N ARG A 177 6.97 16.08 -4.64
CA ARG A 177 7.77 16.42 -5.83
C ARG A 177 9.25 16.16 -5.61
N GLY A 178 9.79 16.46 -4.44
CA GLY A 178 11.19 16.12 -4.10
C GLY A 178 11.49 14.63 -4.22
N VAL A 179 10.54 13.76 -3.87
CA VAL A 179 10.66 12.30 -4.05
C VAL A 179 10.66 11.93 -5.54
N LEU A 180 9.71 12.48 -6.31
CA LEU A 180 9.62 12.27 -7.76
C LEU A 180 10.90 12.72 -8.45
N ASP A 181 11.38 13.92 -8.15
CA ASP A 181 12.58 14.53 -8.70
C ASP A 181 13.84 13.71 -8.40
N ARG A 182 13.88 13.03 -7.25
CA ARG A 182 15.00 12.20 -6.84
C ARG A 182 14.96 10.82 -7.46
N LEU A 183 13.79 10.17 -7.52
CA LEU A 183 13.69 8.77 -7.92
C LEU A 183 13.35 8.58 -9.40
N ILE A 184 12.46 9.41 -9.95
CA ILE A 184 11.85 9.22 -11.28
C ILE A 184 11.76 10.53 -12.08
N PRO A 185 12.83 11.36 -12.15
CA PRO A 185 12.77 12.68 -12.77
C PRO A 185 12.46 12.64 -14.28
N GLU A 186 12.78 11.56 -14.96
CA GLU A 186 12.54 11.42 -16.39
C GLU A 186 11.05 11.33 -16.76
N PHE A 187 10.18 11.05 -15.78
CA PHE A 187 8.74 10.93 -15.99
C PHE A 187 8.00 12.28 -15.85
N LYS A 188 8.65 13.34 -15.34
CA LYS A 188 8.04 14.67 -15.22
C LYS A 188 7.36 15.17 -16.50
N PRO A 189 7.95 15.05 -17.71
CA PRO A 189 7.32 15.55 -18.94
C PRO A 189 5.98 14.88 -19.29
N ARG A 190 5.66 13.73 -18.69
CA ARG A 190 4.38 13.04 -18.88
C ARG A 190 3.28 13.53 -17.92
N LEU A 191 3.66 14.29 -16.89
CA LEU A 191 2.76 14.76 -15.84
C LEU A 191 2.38 16.23 -16.06
N THR A 192 2.06 16.63 -17.28
CA THR A 192 1.73 18.04 -17.63
C THR A 192 0.25 18.36 -17.55
N GLN A 193 -0.61 17.34 -17.53
CA GLN A 193 -2.06 17.48 -17.50
C GLN A 193 -2.64 16.40 -16.62
N SER A 194 -3.53 16.80 -15.70
CA SER A 194 -4.11 15.85 -14.76
C SER A 194 -5.18 14.98 -15.41
N TYR A 195 -5.43 13.81 -14.84
CA TYR A 195 -6.47 12.91 -15.32
C TYR A 195 -7.86 13.56 -15.27
N TYR A 196 -8.15 14.34 -14.23
CA TYR A 196 -9.40 15.09 -14.13
C TYR A 196 -9.50 16.20 -15.21
N GLU A 197 -8.40 16.89 -15.52
CA GLU A 197 -8.38 17.89 -16.60
C GLU A 197 -8.65 17.28 -17.97
N ARG A 198 -8.23 16.02 -18.21
CA ARG A 198 -8.56 15.30 -19.45
C ARG A 198 -10.05 15.01 -19.56
N VAL A 199 -10.69 14.60 -18.46
CA VAL A 199 -12.15 14.43 -18.40
C VAL A 199 -12.86 15.76 -18.68
N GLN A 200 -12.40 16.85 -18.07
CA GLN A 200 -12.96 18.19 -18.32
C GLN A 200 -12.77 18.62 -19.78
N SER A 201 -11.62 18.32 -20.38
CA SER A 201 -11.33 18.62 -21.79
C SER A 201 -12.24 17.85 -22.74
N THR A 202 -12.48 16.56 -22.46
CA THR A 202 -13.47 15.76 -23.21
C THR A 202 -14.86 16.37 -23.08
N TRP A 203 -15.28 16.78 -21.87
CA TRP A 203 -16.57 17.44 -21.70
C TRP A 203 -16.67 18.74 -22.48
N ALA A 204 -15.66 19.61 -22.40
CA ALA A 204 -15.62 20.89 -23.09
C ALA A 204 -15.72 20.72 -24.62
N HIS A 205 -15.04 19.70 -25.15
CA HIS A 205 -15.17 19.35 -26.56
C HIS A 205 -16.61 18.91 -26.89
N LEU A 206 -17.19 18.00 -26.12
CA LEU A 206 -18.57 17.54 -26.31
C LEU A 206 -19.57 18.71 -26.22
N SER A 207 -19.46 19.57 -25.20
CA SER A 207 -20.36 20.72 -25.02
C SER A 207 -20.25 21.75 -26.13
N SER A 208 -19.10 21.84 -26.81
CA SER A 208 -18.93 22.72 -27.98
C SER A 208 -19.63 22.19 -29.24
N THR A 209 -19.86 20.87 -29.30
CA THR A 209 -20.46 20.19 -30.47
C THR A 209 -21.93 19.83 -30.28
N VAL A 210 -22.41 19.77 -29.03
CA VAL A 210 -23.78 19.41 -28.67
C VAL A 210 -24.49 20.63 -28.08
N PRO A 211 -25.35 21.33 -28.85
CA PRO A 211 -26.10 22.48 -28.37
C PRO A 211 -26.97 22.12 -27.15
N GLY A 212 -26.98 23.01 -26.15
CA GLY A 212 -27.80 22.85 -24.95
C GLY A 212 -27.26 21.86 -23.91
N LEU A 213 -26.05 21.33 -24.08
CA LEU A 213 -25.43 20.47 -23.08
C LEU A 213 -25.17 21.28 -21.78
N PRO A 214 -25.61 20.82 -20.59
CA PRO A 214 -25.33 21.50 -19.33
C PRO A 214 -23.84 21.53 -18.99
N SER A 215 -23.48 22.14 -17.86
CA SER A 215 -22.11 21.99 -17.33
C SER A 215 -21.83 20.53 -16.92
N LEU A 216 -20.54 20.18 -16.82
CA LEU A 216 -20.12 18.85 -16.36
C LEU A 216 -20.74 18.54 -14.99
N ASP A 217 -20.53 19.44 -14.02
CA ASP A 217 -21.03 19.29 -12.65
C ASP A 217 -22.56 19.10 -12.59
N ALA A 218 -23.33 19.87 -13.39
CA ALA A 218 -24.78 19.73 -13.45
C ALA A 218 -25.25 18.40 -14.07
N SER A 219 -24.36 17.71 -14.79
CA SER A 219 -24.65 16.46 -15.50
C SER A 219 -24.21 15.22 -14.72
N LEU A 220 -23.27 15.33 -13.77
CA LEU A 220 -22.67 14.17 -13.08
C LEU A 220 -23.72 13.25 -12.45
N SER A 221 -24.69 13.81 -11.71
CA SER A 221 -25.75 13.01 -11.05
C SER A 221 -26.66 12.25 -12.01
N ARG A 222 -26.67 12.62 -13.30
CA ARG A 222 -27.51 12.02 -14.35
C ARG A 222 -26.77 10.95 -15.16
N MET A 223 -25.47 10.77 -14.96
CA MET A 223 -24.62 9.87 -15.75
C MET A 223 -24.36 8.50 -15.08
N GLY A 224 -25.03 8.20 -13.96
CA GLY A 224 -24.86 6.94 -13.23
C GLY A 224 -23.39 6.72 -12.83
N ASP A 225 -22.87 5.52 -13.09
CA ASP A 225 -21.53 5.12 -12.67
C ASP A 225 -20.41 5.99 -13.25
N VAL A 226 -20.58 6.51 -14.48
CA VAL A 226 -19.61 7.44 -15.09
C VAL A 226 -19.55 8.74 -14.28
N GLY A 227 -20.71 9.28 -13.91
CA GLY A 227 -20.79 10.48 -13.07
C GLY A 227 -20.19 10.26 -11.68
N ASN A 228 -20.52 9.13 -11.06
CA ASN A 228 -19.97 8.73 -9.75
C ASN A 228 -18.44 8.57 -9.81
N THR A 229 -17.91 7.96 -10.88
CA THR A 229 -16.46 7.80 -11.07
C THR A 229 -15.76 9.15 -11.16
N ILE A 230 -16.33 10.10 -11.91
CA ILE A 230 -15.77 11.45 -12.06
C ILE A 230 -15.85 12.22 -10.72
N LEU A 231 -16.94 12.08 -9.96
CA LEU A 231 -17.06 12.67 -8.62
C LEU A 231 -16.00 12.10 -7.67
N THR A 232 -15.81 10.78 -7.65
CA THR A 232 -14.76 10.14 -6.83
C THR A 232 -13.36 10.61 -7.23
N LEU A 233 -13.09 10.76 -8.53
CA LEU A 233 -11.82 11.31 -9.02
C LEU A 233 -11.60 12.75 -8.52
N LYS A 234 -12.61 13.62 -8.67
CA LYS A 234 -12.56 15.01 -8.19
C LYS A 234 -12.29 15.06 -6.69
N HIS A 235 -13.06 14.31 -5.91
CA HIS A 235 -12.97 14.30 -4.45
C HIS A 235 -11.62 13.76 -3.95
N THR A 236 -11.10 12.68 -4.58
CA THR A 236 -9.77 12.13 -4.25
C THR A 236 -8.66 13.13 -4.54
N ARG A 237 -8.73 13.83 -5.67
CA ARG A 237 -7.78 14.91 -6.00
C ARG A 237 -7.84 16.04 -4.98
N ASP A 238 -9.04 16.48 -4.61
CA ASP A 238 -9.23 17.58 -3.66
C ASP A 238 -8.70 17.21 -2.26
N GLU A 239 -8.88 15.95 -1.82
CA GLU A 239 -8.29 15.44 -0.57
C GLU A 239 -6.76 15.40 -0.62
N LEU A 240 -6.18 14.89 -1.71
CA LEU A 240 -4.72 14.86 -1.89
C LEU A 240 -4.12 16.27 -1.84
N LEU A 241 -4.81 17.27 -2.39
CA LEU A 241 -4.40 18.67 -2.32
C LEU A 241 -4.55 19.25 -0.91
N ALA A 242 -5.64 18.93 -0.20
CA ALA A 242 -5.93 19.45 1.13
C ALA A 242 -5.01 18.88 2.22
N ASP A 243 -4.78 17.56 2.22
CA ASP A 243 -4.04 16.84 3.26
C ASP A 243 -2.62 16.46 2.83
N SER A 244 -2.10 17.21 1.89
CA SER A 244 -0.92 16.88 1.09
C SER A 244 0.40 16.71 1.88
N ASN A 245 0.45 17.25 3.10
CA ASN A 245 1.57 17.07 4.03
C ASN A 245 1.19 16.25 5.28
N ASN A 246 0.00 15.67 5.31
CA ASN A 246 -0.55 14.93 6.44
C ASN A 246 -0.84 13.48 6.03
N PHE A 247 0.20 12.66 6.04
CA PHE A 247 0.10 11.24 5.69
C PHE A 247 -0.99 10.52 6.50
N ASN A 248 -1.16 10.83 7.78
CA ASN A 248 -2.14 10.14 8.64
C ASN A 248 -3.59 10.47 8.24
N ALA A 249 -3.86 11.73 7.86
CA ALA A 249 -5.16 12.12 7.32
C ALA A 249 -5.42 11.42 5.99
N LEU A 250 -4.46 11.45 5.06
CA LEU A 250 -4.56 10.76 3.77
C LEU A 250 -4.76 9.25 3.93
N SER A 251 -3.99 8.62 4.81
CA SER A 251 -4.12 7.20 5.14
C SER A 251 -5.53 6.88 5.65
N SER A 252 -6.08 7.71 6.53
CA SER A 252 -7.40 7.48 7.11
C SER A 252 -8.52 7.65 6.08
N ALA A 253 -8.37 8.62 5.15
CA ALA A 253 -9.35 8.91 4.11
C ALA A 253 -9.29 7.92 2.93
N LEU A 254 -8.08 7.60 2.47
CA LEU A 254 -7.85 6.85 1.22
C LEU A 254 -7.68 5.35 1.43
N ALA A 255 -7.35 4.91 2.64
CA ALA A 255 -7.11 3.50 2.93
C ALA A 255 -7.45 3.19 4.39
N PRO A 256 -8.75 3.27 4.76
CA PRO A 256 -9.18 3.06 6.13
C PRO A 256 -8.74 1.68 6.65
N PRO A 257 -8.30 1.59 7.92
CA PRO A 257 -7.77 0.36 8.49
C PRO A 257 -8.86 -0.71 8.62
N THR A 258 -8.45 -1.97 8.52
CA THR A 258 -9.28 -3.15 8.78
C THR A 258 -8.60 -4.05 9.81
N ALA A 259 -9.36 -4.98 10.41
CA ALA A 259 -8.78 -6.03 11.26
C ALA A 259 -7.71 -6.83 10.48
N ARG A 260 -6.76 -7.45 11.20
CA ARG A 260 -5.70 -8.29 10.62
C ARG A 260 -6.11 -9.77 10.64
N GLN A 261 -5.71 -10.52 9.62
CA GLN A 261 -5.90 -11.97 9.49
C GLN A 261 -4.71 -12.57 8.71
N ASN A 262 -4.44 -13.85 8.94
CA ASN A 262 -3.27 -14.54 8.39
C ASN A 262 -3.41 -14.80 6.87
N SER A 263 -2.36 -14.53 6.09
CA SER A 263 -2.35 -14.64 4.62
C SER A 263 -1.76 -15.96 4.07
N THR A 264 -1.69 -17.02 4.88
CA THR A 264 -0.96 -18.26 4.57
C THR A 264 -1.54 -19.06 3.39
N GLY A 265 -2.75 -18.72 2.92
CA GLY A 265 -3.45 -19.38 1.81
C GLY A 265 -3.18 -18.82 0.40
N THR A 266 -2.27 -17.86 0.22
CA THR A 266 -2.09 -17.23 -1.10
C THR A 266 -1.56 -18.24 -2.15
N PRO A 267 -2.25 -18.41 -3.30
CA PRO A 267 -1.86 -19.35 -4.34
C PRO A 267 -0.60 -18.91 -5.09
N TRP A 268 0.12 -19.87 -5.67
CA TRP A 268 1.23 -19.59 -6.57
C TRP A 268 0.72 -19.19 -7.94
N SER A 269 1.14 -18.02 -8.41
CA SER A 269 0.86 -17.52 -9.77
C SER A 269 2.02 -17.86 -10.69
N GLN A 270 1.76 -18.39 -11.88
CA GLN A 270 2.77 -18.59 -12.91
C GLN A 270 2.92 -17.29 -13.72
N THR A 271 3.89 -16.47 -13.37
CA THR A 271 4.11 -15.13 -13.95
C THR A 271 4.95 -15.15 -15.22
N GLY A 272 5.60 -16.28 -15.50
CA GLY A 272 6.38 -16.50 -16.72
C GLY A 272 6.63 -17.99 -16.96
N ASN A 273 7.29 -18.32 -18.06
CA ASN A 273 7.69 -19.70 -18.32
C ASN A 273 8.62 -20.17 -17.19
N GLY A 274 8.17 -21.15 -16.40
CA GLY A 274 8.83 -21.68 -15.21
C GLY A 274 9.24 -20.63 -14.16
N VAL A 275 8.49 -19.54 -14.06
CA VAL A 275 8.59 -18.57 -12.97
C VAL A 275 7.26 -18.59 -12.22
N TYR A 276 7.33 -18.82 -10.91
CA TYR A 276 6.17 -18.93 -10.03
C TYR A 276 6.34 -17.99 -8.87
N GLU A 277 5.34 -17.18 -8.58
CA GLU A 277 5.42 -16.12 -7.57
C GLU A 277 4.17 -16.07 -6.71
N ARG A 278 4.32 -15.66 -5.45
CA ARG A 278 3.20 -15.31 -4.58
C ARG A 278 3.58 -14.22 -3.59
N LEU A 279 2.65 -13.30 -3.34
CA LEU A 279 2.77 -12.25 -2.35
C LEU A 279 2.07 -12.67 -1.05
N LEU A 280 2.82 -12.83 0.02
CA LEU A 280 2.30 -13.04 1.36
C LEU A 280 2.27 -11.69 2.07
N ASN A 281 1.12 -11.26 2.57
CA ASN A 281 0.99 -10.04 3.36
C ASN A 281 -0.07 -10.24 4.45
N GLU A 282 0.39 -10.31 5.70
CA GLU A 282 -0.46 -10.47 6.89
C GLU A 282 -0.98 -9.14 7.42
N GLY A 283 -0.52 -8.02 6.85
CA GLY A 283 -0.86 -6.67 7.25
C GLY A 283 -1.70 -5.90 6.22
N THR A 284 -1.93 -4.64 6.54
CA THR A 284 -2.55 -3.68 5.63
C THR A 284 -1.56 -3.24 4.54
N PHE A 285 -1.98 -2.35 3.64
CA PHE A 285 -0.99 -1.53 2.92
C PHE A 285 -0.04 -0.88 3.94
N MET A 286 1.23 -0.72 3.57
CA MET A 286 2.34 -0.36 4.45
C MET A 286 2.75 -1.39 5.50
N GLY A 287 2.09 -2.55 5.56
CA GLY A 287 2.57 -3.70 6.29
C GLY A 287 3.78 -4.36 5.61
N PRO A 288 4.61 -5.09 6.38
CA PRO A 288 5.65 -5.93 5.81
C PRO A 288 5.02 -7.06 4.98
N GLY A 289 5.43 -7.16 3.72
CA GLY A 289 5.09 -8.28 2.86
C GLY A 289 6.29 -9.18 2.61
N THR A 290 6.02 -10.38 2.11
CA THR A 290 7.02 -11.32 1.62
C THR A 290 6.64 -11.75 0.20
N LEU A 291 7.52 -11.49 -0.77
CA LEU A 291 7.40 -12.06 -2.11
C LEU A 291 8.23 -13.35 -2.16
N GLN A 292 7.56 -14.47 -2.45
CA GLN A 292 8.21 -15.75 -2.69
C GLN A 292 8.24 -16.04 -4.20
N ILE A 293 9.39 -16.49 -4.68
CA ILE A 293 9.68 -16.68 -6.10
C ILE A 293 10.34 -18.03 -6.29
N ARG A 294 9.82 -18.85 -7.19
CA ARG A 294 10.50 -20.03 -7.71
C ARG A 294 10.81 -19.86 -9.19
N VAL A 295 12.09 -20.01 -9.52
CA VAL A 295 12.56 -20.16 -10.89
C VAL A 295 12.85 -21.63 -11.12
N ALA A 296 11.99 -22.31 -11.89
CA ALA A 296 12.13 -23.71 -12.20
C ALA A 296 13.32 -23.96 -13.14
N GLY A 297 14.02 -25.07 -12.93
CA GLY A 297 15.21 -25.44 -13.70
C GLY A 297 16.19 -26.24 -12.86
N ASN A 298 17.25 -26.73 -13.49
CA ASN A 298 18.35 -27.39 -12.80
C ASN A 298 19.51 -26.40 -12.65
N PRO A 299 19.82 -25.94 -11.41
CA PRO A 299 20.93 -25.01 -11.18
C PRO A 299 22.29 -25.58 -11.62
N SER A 300 22.43 -26.91 -11.64
CA SER A 300 23.67 -27.60 -12.01
C SER A 300 23.96 -27.62 -13.51
N ALA A 301 22.97 -27.26 -14.35
CA ALA A 301 23.07 -27.40 -15.81
C ALA A 301 23.55 -26.14 -16.53
N GLY A 302 24.07 -25.13 -15.81
CA GLY A 302 24.48 -23.86 -16.41
C GLY A 302 23.33 -23.13 -17.11
N GLN A 303 22.09 -23.36 -16.65
CA GLN A 303 20.90 -22.79 -17.28
C GLN A 303 20.89 -21.27 -17.24
N ALA A 304 20.44 -20.68 -18.35
CA ALA A 304 20.26 -19.24 -18.46
C ALA A 304 19.29 -18.71 -17.39
N THR A 305 19.58 -17.51 -16.88
CA THR A 305 18.70 -16.77 -16.00
C THR A 305 17.35 -16.52 -16.67
N ARG A 306 16.26 -16.50 -15.88
CA ARG A 306 14.93 -16.12 -16.35
C ARG A 306 14.60 -14.70 -15.92
N SER A 307 13.85 -13.98 -16.74
CA SER A 307 13.28 -12.68 -16.37
C SER A 307 12.15 -12.91 -15.36
N VAL A 308 12.22 -12.22 -14.23
CA VAL A 308 11.27 -12.31 -13.13
C VAL A 308 10.71 -10.92 -12.83
N HIS A 309 9.39 -10.83 -12.74
CA HIS A 309 8.63 -9.61 -12.49
C HIS A 309 8.56 -9.33 -11.00
N ILE A 310 8.88 -8.12 -10.53
CA ILE A 310 8.88 -7.85 -9.08
C ILE A 310 8.03 -6.62 -8.75
N THR A 311 8.39 -5.46 -9.30
CA THR A 311 7.75 -4.18 -8.92
C THR A 311 6.68 -3.71 -9.89
N ASP A 312 6.51 -4.43 -11.00
CA ASP A 312 5.46 -4.28 -12.01
C ASP A 312 4.25 -5.20 -11.76
N LEU A 313 4.28 -5.94 -10.66
CA LEU A 313 3.22 -6.81 -10.20
C LEU A 313 2.28 -6.08 -9.24
N VAL A 314 1.04 -6.52 -9.26
CA VAL A 314 0.02 -6.15 -8.27
C VAL A 314 -0.58 -7.43 -7.69
N GLY A 315 -0.63 -7.53 -6.37
CA GLY A 315 -1.47 -8.46 -5.67
C GLY A 315 -2.91 -8.00 -5.79
N ASN A 316 -3.71 -8.70 -6.58
CA ASN A 316 -5.14 -8.47 -6.74
C ASN A 316 -5.90 -9.39 -5.79
N PRO A 317 -6.39 -8.88 -4.65
CA PRO A 317 -7.44 -9.56 -3.89
C PRO A 317 -8.74 -9.46 -4.71
N ASP A 318 -9.68 -10.39 -4.55
CA ASP A 318 -10.94 -10.36 -5.32
C ASP A 318 -11.70 -9.02 -5.18
N ALA A 319 -12.85 -8.88 -5.87
CA ALA A 319 -13.61 -7.64 -5.92
C ALA A 319 -13.81 -6.96 -4.54
N ASP A 320 -13.71 -5.64 -4.51
CA ASP A 320 -13.91 -4.73 -3.36
C ASP A 320 -12.77 -4.60 -2.34
N VAL A 321 -11.66 -5.30 -2.56
CA VAL A 321 -10.45 -5.15 -1.74
C VAL A 321 -9.38 -4.34 -2.49
N GLN A 322 -8.57 -3.57 -1.76
CA GLN A 322 -7.50 -2.75 -2.29
C GLN A 322 -6.35 -3.61 -2.86
N PRO A 323 -6.03 -3.49 -4.15
CA PRO A 323 -4.85 -4.13 -4.72
C PRO A 323 -3.57 -3.53 -4.13
N LEU A 324 -2.53 -4.35 -4.01
CA LEU A 324 -1.24 -3.94 -3.48
C LEU A 324 -0.16 -4.06 -4.55
N SER A 325 0.63 -3.03 -4.73
CA SER A 325 1.95 -3.19 -5.37
C SER A 325 3.02 -3.32 -4.30
N GLN A 326 4.24 -3.59 -4.73
CA GLN A 326 5.34 -3.86 -3.82
C GLN A 326 6.66 -3.29 -4.30
N SER A 327 7.50 -2.91 -3.32
CA SER A 327 8.92 -2.59 -3.49
C SER A 327 9.73 -3.49 -2.58
N PRO A 328 10.82 -4.12 -3.05
CA PRO A 328 11.78 -4.76 -2.16
C PRO A 328 12.25 -3.81 -1.04
N SER A 329 12.19 -4.21 0.23
CA SER A 329 12.46 -3.29 1.36
C SER A 329 13.85 -3.44 1.98
N GLY A 330 14.66 -4.41 1.55
CA GLY A 330 16.02 -4.68 2.08
C GLY A 330 16.03 -5.21 3.52
N GLN A 331 15.01 -4.89 4.31
CA GLN A 331 14.74 -5.45 5.63
C GLN A 331 13.91 -6.71 5.44
N ILE A 332 14.55 -7.89 5.48
CA ILE A 332 13.84 -9.16 5.67
C ILE A 332 12.90 -8.93 6.86
N PRO A 333 11.55 -9.02 6.69
CA PRO A 333 10.68 -9.06 7.84
C PRO A 333 11.22 -10.26 8.59
N THR A 334 11.69 -10.08 9.81
CA THR A 334 11.82 -11.21 10.71
C THR A 334 10.45 -11.82 10.71
N GLN A 335 10.26 -12.90 9.95
CA GLN A 335 9.10 -13.75 10.05
C GLN A 335 9.11 -14.11 11.52
N THR A 336 8.22 -13.51 12.29
CA THR A 336 7.66 -14.20 13.43
C THR A 336 7.21 -15.52 12.86
N ALA A 337 8.00 -16.58 13.10
CA ALA A 337 7.46 -17.93 13.05
C ALA A 337 6.11 -17.85 13.77
N PRO A 338 5.05 -18.48 13.24
CA PRO A 338 3.70 -18.33 13.78
C PRO A 338 3.74 -18.63 15.28
N SER A 339 3.80 -17.56 16.08
CA SER A 339 3.64 -17.63 17.51
C SER A 339 2.14 -17.73 17.69
N ASN A 340 1.71 -18.90 18.14
CA ASN A 340 0.31 -19.18 18.39
C ASN A 340 -0.27 -18.08 19.30
N ASN A 341 -1.16 -17.28 18.73
CA ASN A 341 -2.29 -16.64 19.42
C ASN A 341 -1.98 -15.69 20.59
N ASP A 342 -1.31 -14.56 20.34
CA ASP A 342 -1.58 -13.37 21.15
C ASP A 342 -1.65 -12.11 20.28
N PRO A 343 -2.87 -11.59 19.96
CA PRO A 343 -3.04 -10.41 19.12
C PRO A 343 -2.44 -9.13 19.73
N GLY A 344 -1.90 -9.19 20.95
CA GLY A 344 -1.17 -8.09 21.59
C GLY A 344 0.34 -8.08 21.40
N HIS A 345 0.97 -9.19 20.98
CA HIS A 345 2.44 -9.33 21.02
C HIS A 345 3.14 -8.88 19.73
N HIS A 346 4.22 -8.12 19.88
CA HIS A 346 5.01 -7.54 18.81
C HIS A 346 6.49 -7.83 18.97
N HIS A 347 7.17 -8.15 17.86
CA HIS A 347 8.63 -8.28 17.76
C HIS A 347 9.17 -7.29 16.73
N VAL A 348 10.19 -6.51 17.08
CA VAL A 348 10.79 -5.50 16.20
C VAL A 348 12.31 -5.64 16.16
N SER A 349 12.87 -5.76 14.96
CA SER A 349 14.31 -5.69 14.71
C SER A 349 14.79 -4.24 14.61
N VAL A 350 15.90 -3.93 15.27
CA VAL A 350 16.45 -2.58 15.41
C VAL A 350 17.85 -2.53 14.77
N PRO A 351 18.09 -1.66 13.77
CA PRO A 351 19.40 -1.52 13.15
C PRO A 351 20.46 -1.01 14.15
N CYS A 352 21.64 -1.64 14.19
CA CYS A 352 22.79 -1.14 14.95
C CYS A 352 24.02 -0.90 14.04
N PRO A 353 24.96 0.00 14.40
CA PRO A 353 24.93 0.88 15.57
C PRO A 353 23.78 1.89 15.47
N GLY A 354 23.16 2.21 16.62
CA GLY A 354 22.02 3.12 16.61
C GLY A 354 22.45 4.58 16.48
N SER A 355 21.57 5.35 15.86
CA SER A 355 21.67 6.77 15.55
C SER A 355 20.27 7.38 15.63
N LYS A 356 20.15 8.70 15.52
CA LYS A 356 18.81 9.33 15.46
C LYS A 356 18.09 8.99 14.16
N GLU A 357 18.84 8.74 13.11
CA GLU A 357 18.37 8.53 11.74
C GLU A 357 17.85 7.11 11.50
N ASN A 358 18.30 6.13 12.28
CA ASN A 358 17.88 4.72 12.17
C ASN A 358 17.07 4.20 13.37
N ALA A 359 16.58 5.09 14.23
CA ALA A 359 15.65 4.74 15.29
C ALA A 359 14.33 4.23 14.70
N VAL A 360 13.81 3.14 15.25
CA VAL A 360 12.57 2.50 14.79
C VAL A 360 11.41 2.97 15.68
N THR A 361 10.30 3.40 15.09
CA THR A 361 9.08 3.70 15.86
C THR A 361 8.37 2.39 16.17
N ILE A 362 8.16 2.09 17.46
CA ILE A 362 7.49 0.86 17.89
C ILE A 362 6.01 1.06 18.20
N ILE A 363 5.59 2.27 18.55
CA ILE A 363 4.18 2.66 18.71
C ILE A 363 3.98 4.17 18.47
N SER A 364 2.83 4.55 17.93
CA SER A 364 2.46 5.96 17.67
C SER A 364 0.95 6.17 17.76
N GLY A 365 0.53 7.42 17.98
CA GLY A 365 -0.89 7.79 18.03
C GLY A 365 -1.56 7.44 19.36
N ALA A 366 -2.88 7.19 19.34
CA ALA A 366 -3.68 6.99 20.56
C ALA A 366 -3.23 5.80 21.42
N ALA A 367 -2.66 4.76 20.79
CA ALA A 367 -2.19 3.57 21.50
C ALA A 367 -1.00 3.87 22.45
N VAL A 368 -0.30 4.98 22.25
CA VAL A 368 0.83 5.39 23.10
C VAL A 368 0.39 5.68 24.54
N GLU A 369 -0.84 6.16 24.75
CA GLU A 369 -1.33 6.52 26.09
C GLU A 369 -1.42 5.31 27.03
N ASN A 370 -1.61 4.11 26.46
CA ASN A 370 -1.67 2.86 27.21
C ASN A 370 -0.28 2.33 27.57
N GLY A 371 0.79 2.82 26.95
CA GLY A 371 2.15 2.33 27.17
C GLY A 371 2.43 1.00 26.46
N LEU A 372 3.42 0.28 26.98
CA LEU A 372 3.89 -1.01 26.47
C LEU A 372 3.96 -2.02 27.61
N ASP A 373 3.36 -3.19 27.46
CA ASP A 373 3.50 -4.31 28.39
C ASP A 373 4.60 -5.26 27.94
N ASN A 374 5.16 -6.04 28.87
CA ASN A 374 6.15 -7.10 28.61
C ASN A 374 7.32 -6.68 27.69
N LEU A 375 7.73 -5.43 27.77
CA LEU A 375 8.79 -4.83 26.97
C LEU A 375 10.13 -5.52 27.25
N ARG A 376 10.63 -6.30 26.30
CA ARG A 376 11.81 -7.14 26.46
C ARG A 376 12.83 -6.89 25.35
N ASN A 377 14.10 -6.79 25.71
CA ASN A 377 15.19 -6.86 24.74
C ASN A 377 15.53 -8.32 24.48
N SER A 378 15.08 -8.87 23.36
CA SER A 378 15.46 -10.22 22.91
C SER A 378 16.75 -10.25 22.10
N GLY A 379 17.30 -9.09 21.76
CA GLY A 379 18.52 -8.97 20.97
C GLY A 379 19.81 -9.00 21.81
N PRO A 380 20.96 -9.15 21.14
CA PRO A 380 22.27 -9.12 21.78
C PRO A 380 22.78 -7.69 22.09
N CYS A 381 22.10 -6.65 21.58
CA CYS A 381 22.51 -5.26 21.71
C CYS A 381 21.70 -4.52 22.77
N ALA A 382 22.35 -3.67 23.57
CA ALA A 382 21.63 -2.72 24.42
C ALA A 382 20.79 -1.75 23.56
N LEU A 383 19.56 -1.50 24.00
CA LEU A 383 18.59 -0.66 23.31
C LEU A 383 18.26 0.57 24.15
N GLY A 384 18.07 1.71 23.50
CA GLY A 384 17.48 2.91 24.08
C GLY A 384 16.05 3.06 23.61
N ILE A 385 15.13 3.20 24.56
CA ILE A 385 13.71 3.52 24.31
C ILE A 385 13.51 4.98 24.65
N GLN A 386 12.84 5.73 23.77
CA GLN A 386 12.63 7.17 23.93
C GLN A 386 11.21 7.56 23.54
N ALA A 387 10.54 8.27 24.46
CA ALA A 387 9.27 8.96 24.19
C ALA A 387 9.51 10.31 23.50
N LEU A 388 8.77 10.56 22.41
CA LEU A 388 8.84 11.80 21.63
C LEU A 388 7.47 12.50 21.57
N ASP A 389 7.49 13.83 21.55
CA ASP A 389 6.31 14.66 21.32
C ASP A 389 5.87 14.64 19.83
N LYS A 390 4.77 15.34 19.52
CA LYS A 390 4.24 15.47 18.14
C LYS A 390 5.21 16.14 17.15
N ASN A 391 6.21 16.87 17.65
CA ASN A 391 7.24 17.52 16.85
C ASN A 391 8.51 16.65 16.74
N GLY A 392 8.49 15.43 17.28
CA GLY A 392 9.64 14.53 17.30
C GLY A 392 10.73 14.91 18.31
N LYS A 393 10.44 15.81 19.27
CA LYS A 393 11.36 16.17 20.34
C LYS A 393 11.25 15.19 21.50
N PRO A 394 12.37 14.76 22.11
CA PRO A 394 12.36 14.01 23.36
C PRO A 394 11.57 14.74 24.44
N LEU A 395 10.67 14.02 25.11
CA LEU A 395 9.93 14.60 26.23
C LEU A 395 10.82 14.63 27.48
N PRO A 396 10.76 15.70 28.28
CA PRO A 396 11.42 15.72 29.58
C PRO A 396 10.75 14.71 30.51
N ALA A 397 11.55 14.12 31.40
CA ALA A 397 11.02 13.34 32.52
C ALA A 397 10.14 14.24 33.40
N PRO A 398 8.91 13.84 33.75
CA PRO A 398 7.98 14.70 34.49
C PRO A 398 8.42 15.03 35.94
N ASP A 399 9.45 14.36 36.48
CA ASP A 399 9.81 14.41 37.91
C ASP A 399 11.25 13.93 38.21
N ASN A 400 12.20 14.07 37.27
CA ASN A 400 13.52 13.41 37.32
C ASN A 400 13.46 11.86 37.34
N SER A 401 12.30 11.22 37.17
CA SER A 401 12.26 9.76 36.92
C SER A 401 12.80 9.46 35.52
N HIS A 402 13.48 8.33 35.34
CA HIS A 402 14.05 7.89 34.07
C HIS A 402 12.99 7.48 33.02
N ASN A 403 11.76 8.00 33.07
CA ASN A 403 10.62 7.45 32.34
C ASN A 403 10.47 7.98 30.91
N SER A 404 11.14 9.07 30.52
CA SER A 404 11.07 9.54 29.13
C SER A 404 12.09 8.85 28.21
N SER A 405 13.18 8.36 28.79
CA SER A 405 14.24 7.64 28.09
C SER A 405 14.79 6.54 28.99
N MET A 406 14.80 5.31 28.51
CA MET A 406 15.32 4.17 29.28
C MET A 406 16.23 3.29 28.44
N ALA A 407 17.15 2.60 29.10
CA ALA A 407 17.99 1.59 28.48
C ALA A 407 17.45 0.19 28.80
N LEU A 408 17.40 -0.66 27.79
CA LEU A 408 17.00 -2.06 27.89
C LEU A 408 18.24 -2.91 27.55
N GLN A 409 18.85 -3.55 28.55
CA GLN A 409 20.01 -4.42 28.36
C GLN A 409 19.60 -5.74 27.68
N PRO A 410 20.52 -6.45 26.99
CA PRO A 410 20.21 -7.75 26.40
C PRO A 410 19.57 -8.71 27.41
N GLY A 411 18.43 -9.29 27.05
CA GLY A 411 17.66 -10.20 27.91
C GLY A 411 16.80 -9.51 29.00
N GLN A 412 16.92 -8.19 29.18
CA GLN A 412 16.12 -7.46 30.16
C GLN A 412 14.65 -7.37 29.73
N THR A 413 13.75 -7.54 30.69
CA THR A 413 12.30 -7.37 30.53
C THR A 413 11.79 -6.32 31.50
N ILE A 414 10.85 -5.50 31.05
CA ILE A 414 10.06 -4.57 31.85
C ILE A 414 8.59 -4.97 31.73
N GLY A 415 7.92 -5.16 32.87
CA GLY A 415 6.52 -5.57 32.89
C GLY A 415 5.59 -4.55 32.25
N HIS A 416 5.81 -3.26 32.51
CA HIS A 416 5.04 -2.17 31.92
C HIS A 416 5.89 -0.90 31.78
N TYR A 417 5.87 -0.28 30.60
CA TYR A 417 6.46 1.01 30.30
C TYR A 417 5.37 2.03 29.99
N LYS A 418 5.19 2.99 30.91
CA LYS A 418 4.23 4.09 30.75
C LYS A 418 4.97 5.35 30.26
N PRO A 419 4.74 5.81 29.02
CA PRO A 419 5.39 7.01 28.53
C PRO A 419 4.85 8.28 29.23
N PRO A 420 5.62 9.36 29.29
CA PRO A 420 5.16 10.63 29.85
C PRO A 420 3.93 11.20 29.11
N PRO A 421 3.08 12.00 29.79
CA PRO A 421 2.00 12.73 29.12
C PRO A 421 2.51 13.58 27.95
N GLY A 422 1.75 13.62 26.86
CA GLY A 422 2.12 14.33 25.62
C GLY A 422 3.00 13.53 24.67
N THR A 423 3.28 12.26 24.96
CA THR A 423 3.98 11.36 24.03
C THR A 423 3.11 11.09 22.81
N ALA A 424 3.63 11.40 21.63
CA ALA A 424 2.98 11.09 20.36
C ALA A 424 3.51 9.80 19.72
N LYS A 425 4.75 9.41 20.05
CA LYS A 425 5.39 8.18 19.59
C LYS A 425 6.50 7.70 20.52
N ILE A 426 6.74 6.40 20.54
CA ILE A 426 7.89 5.77 21.22
C ILE A 426 8.80 5.17 20.15
N ILE A 427 10.08 5.47 20.25
CA ILE A 427 11.12 4.93 19.38
C ILE A 427 12.07 4.03 20.15
N VAL A 428 12.71 3.10 19.43
CA VAL A 428 13.82 2.28 19.90
C VAL A 428 15.02 2.47 18.98
N ALA A 429 16.21 2.55 19.56
CA ALA A 429 17.47 2.56 18.82
C ALA A 429 18.50 1.70 19.54
N CYS A 430 19.42 1.07 18.81
CA CYS A 430 20.56 0.43 19.47
C CYS A 430 21.48 1.48 20.10
N PHE A 431 22.30 1.06 21.05
CA PHE A 431 23.42 1.89 21.47
C PHE A 431 24.48 1.94 20.36
N SER A 432 25.16 3.09 20.23
CA SER A 432 26.14 3.34 19.16
C SER A 432 27.35 2.42 19.22
N THR A 433 27.58 1.74 20.34
CA THR A 433 28.67 0.78 20.56
C THR A 433 28.36 -0.64 20.08
N CYS A 434 27.11 -0.95 19.71
CA CYS A 434 26.77 -2.29 19.24
C CYS A 434 26.88 -2.42 17.71
N GLY A 435 27.73 -3.34 17.23
CA GLY A 435 27.77 -3.74 15.82
C GLY A 435 26.90 -4.98 15.61
N GLY A 436 25.73 -4.83 14.99
CA GLY A 436 24.79 -5.95 14.77
C GLY A 436 23.35 -5.49 14.57
N THR A 437 22.41 -6.32 14.98
CA THR A 437 20.97 -6.02 14.99
C THR A 437 20.44 -6.25 16.41
N GLY A 438 19.70 -5.28 16.95
CA GLY A 438 18.97 -5.42 18.20
C GLY A 438 17.57 -5.95 17.94
N SER A 439 16.91 -6.44 18.99
CA SER A 439 15.53 -6.93 18.90
C SER A 439 14.77 -6.59 20.15
N VAL A 440 13.54 -6.11 20.00
CA VAL A 440 12.64 -5.79 21.11
C VAL A 440 11.30 -6.49 20.92
N ASP A 441 10.82 -7.13 21.97
CA ASP A 441 9.48 -7.68 22.09
C ASP A 441 8.65 -6.79 23.01
N PHE A 442 7.35 -6.65 22.76
CA PHE A 442 6.43 -5.93 23.64
C PHE A 442 4.97 -6.27 23.31
N ASP A 443 4.09 -5.99 24.27
CA ASP A 443 2.65 -6.05 24.09
C ASP A 443 2.05 -4.64 24.08
N VAL A 444 1.02 -4.41 23.27
CA VAL A 444 0.23 -3.16 23.32
C VAL A 444 -1.03 -3.40 24.15
N PRO A 445 -1.17 -2.75 25.32
CA PRO A 445 -2.34 -2.98 26.17
C PRO A 445 -3.61 -2.51 25.46
N LEU A 446 -4.65 -3.35 25.48
CA LEU A 446 -5.97 -2.95 25.01
C LEU A 446 -6.47 -1.79 25.89
N PRO A 447 -7.12 -0.77 25.31
CA PRO A 447 -7.77 0.26 26.11
C PRO A 447 -8.75 -0.41 27.06
N ASN A 448 -8.68 -0.09 28.36
CA ASN A 448 -9.58 -0.63 29.38
C ASN A 448 -11.03 -0.51 28.87
N SER A 449 -11.63 -1.64 28.53
CA SER A 449 -13.01 -1.75 28.05
C SER A 449 -14.02 -1.57 29.17
#